data_AF-A0A4V1G839-F1
#
_entry.id   AF-A0A4V1G839-F1
#
_cell.length_a   1.000
_cell.length_b   1.000
_cell.length_c   1.000
_cell.angle_alpha   90.00
_cell.angle_beta   90.00
_cell.angle_gamma   90.00
#
_symmetry.space_group_name_H-M   'P 1'
#
loop_
_entity.id
_entity.type
_entity.pdbx_description
1 polymer ?
#
loop_
_entity_poly.entity_id
_entity_poly.type
_entity_poly.pdbx_seq_one_letter_code
_entity_poly.pdbx_strand_id
1 'polypeptide(L)'
;MSFSIVEFVKQQEPLFVGALTDQAVTWAKESQFAIQLFQKNDYLAKTAISNPTSAQNAIINVAAIGITLNPASKLAYLVPRDGSVCLDISYMGLLHLAQSAGCILWGQCKLVYENDTYESNGLDKAPTHKYNAFGERGPVVGGYCTVKTPGGDYLTEEMSLSEIKATEATSKAKNGPWKTFWEEMARKTIVKRASKYWPRTERLDNAIHVINEDEGVHSEPVMEHVPESEIMNAENARKEEVFNKAQSLCESMEASENMEDLKRYFKEAFLLTRGMKLQQNIQAVYAECKEKLEVTEA
;
A
#
# COMPACT_ATOMS: atom_id res chain seq x y z
N MET A 1 -37.61 -17.31 12.87
CA MET A 1 -36.70 -17.29 14.03
C MET A 1 -36.05 -15.92 14.07
N SER A 2 -36.16 -15.20 15.18
CA SER A 2 -35.49 -13.89 15.36
C SER A 2 -33.98 -14.11 15.43
N PHE A 3 -33.21 -13.41 14.59
CA PHE A 3 -31.75 -13.46 14.65
C PHE A 3 -31.27 -12.91 16.00
N SER A 4 -30.67 -13.76 16.82
CA SER A 4 -30.04 -13.36 18.08
C SER A 4 -28.56 -13.08 17.84
N ILE A 5 -28.15 -11.82 17.97
CA ILE A 5 -26.74 -11.43 17.79
C ILE A 5 -25.82 -12.15 18.79
N VAL A 6 -26.33 -12.45 19.98
CA VAL A 6 -25.59 -13.17 21.02
C VAL A 6 -25.32 -14.61 20.60
N GLU A 7 -26.34 -15.29 20.07
CA GLU A 7 -26.19 -16.67 19.58
C GLU A 7 -25.28 -16.70 18.34
N PHE A 8 -25.45 -15.75 17.43
CA PHE A 8 -24.58 -15.59 16.27
C PHE A 8 -23.11 -15.45 16.68
N VAL A 9 -22.78 -14.54 17.61
CA VAL A 9 -21.39 -14.39 18.07
C VAL A 9 -20.90 -15.69 18.69
N LYS A 10 -21.68 -16.32 19.58
CA LYS A 10 -21.27 -17.58 20.23
C LYS A 10 -20.94 -18.70 19.24
N GLN A 11 -21.64 -18.77 18.11
CA GLN A 11 -21.38 -19.77 17.07
C GLN A 11 -20.03 -19.61 16.35
N GLN A 12 -19.35 -18.46 16.49
CA GLN A 12 -18.08 -18.21 15.80
C GLN A 12 -16.87 -18.81 16.54
N GLU A 13 -17.07 -19.41 17.72
CA GLU A 13 -15.99 -19.95 18.56
C GLU A 13 -15.02 -20.88 17.81
N PRO A 14 -15.48 -21.89 17.03
CA PRO A 14 -14.56 -22.83 16.39
C PRO A 14 -13.65 -22.15 15.37
N LEU A 15 -14.20 -21.20 14.60
CA LEU A 15 -13.45 -20.45 13.59
C LEU A 15 -12.49 -19.47 14.24
N PHE A 16 -12.94 -18.78 15.29
CA PHE A 16 -12.10 -17.86 16.06
C PHE A 16 -10.91 -18.58 16.68
N VAL A 17 -11.15 -19.70 17.38
CA VAL A 17 -10.09 -20.48 18.02
C VAL A 17 -9.13 -21.07 16.99
N GLY A 18 -9.64 -21.52 15.84
CA GLY A 18 -8.81 -22.01 14.74
C GLY A 18 -7.89 -20.96 14.11
N ALA A 19 -8.23 -19.67 14.23
CA ALA A 19 -7.48 -18.55 13.68
C ALA A 19 -6.55 -17.87 14.70
N LEU A 20 -6.48 -18.32 15.95
CA LEU A 20 -5.71 -17.64 17.00
C LEU A 20 -4.21 -17.59 16.69
N THR A 21 -3.66 -16.37 16.62
CA THR A 21 -2.20 -16.14 16.50
C THR A 21 -1.55 -15.58 17.77
N ASP A 22 -2.35 -15.17 18.76
CA ASP A 22 -1.87 -14.63 20.03
C ASP A 22 -2.66 -15.21 21.21
N GLN A 23 -1.94 -15.79 22.18
CA GLN A 23 -2.54 -16.40 23.37
C GLN A 23 -3.16 -15.39 24.34
N ALA A 24 -2.76 -14.12 24.27
CA ALA A 24 -3.38 -13.06 25.09
C ALA A 24 -4.82 -12.77 24.66
N VAL A 25 -5.16 -13.08 23.40
CA VAL A 25 -6.51 -12.94 22.84
C VAL A 25 -7.29 -14.23 23.10
N THR A 26 -8.35 -14.13 23.90
CA THR A 26 -9.13 -15.29 24.33
C THR A 26 -10.59 -15.14 23.92
N TRP A 27 -11.18 -16.20 23.37
CA TRP A 27 -12.59 -16.21 22.96
C TRP A 27 -13.55 -15.73 24.04
N ALA A 28 -13.37 -16.18 25.29
CA ALA A 28 -14.24 -15.82 26.40
C ALA A 28 -14.34 -14.30 26.66
N LYS A 29 -13.26 -13.56 26.41
CA LYS A 29 -13.23 -12.09 26.54
C LYS A 29 -13.75 -11.42 25.26
N GLU A 30 -13.21 -11.82 24.11
CA GLU A 30 -13.48 -11.15 22.84
C GLU A 30 -14.92 -11.32 22.36
N SER A 31 -15.53 -12.48 22.59
CA SER A 31 -16.96 -12.69 22.30
C SER A 31 -17.85 -11.73 23.10
N GLN A 32 -17.51 -11.48 24.37
CA GLN A 32 -18.25 -10.54 25.20
C GLN A 32 -18.06 -9.09 24.76
N PHE A 33 -16.85 -8.69 24.37
CA PHE A 33 -16.61 -7.37 23.79
C PHE A 33 -17.37 -7.19 22.48
N ALA A 34 -17.35 -8.17 21.58
CA ALA A 34 -18.11 -8.13 20.33
C ALA A 34 -19.62 -7.98 20.58
N ILE A 35 -20.19 -8.79 21.50
CA ILE A 35 -21.61 -8.70 21.87
C ILE A 35 -21.95 -7.30 22.38
N GLN A 36 -21.14 -6.73 23.27
CA GLN A 36 -21.35 -5.38 23.81
C GLN A 36 -21.29 -4.32 22.71
N LEU A 37 -20.33 -4.42 21.78
CA LEU A 37 -20.21 -3.49 20.64
C LEU A 37 -21.45 -3.53 19.75
N PHE A 38 -21.95 -4.72 19.41
CA PHE A 38 -23.19 -4.86 18.64
C PHE A 38 -24.41 -4.31 19.40
N GLN A 39 -24.56 -4.63 20.69
CA GLN A 39 -25.70 -4.17 21.49
C GLN A 39 -25.71 -2.66 21.73
N LYS A 40 -24.55 -2.02 21.77
CA LYS A 40 -24.43 -0.57 21.98
C LYS A 40 -24.75 0.24 20.71
N ASN A 41 -24.64 -0.37 19.53
CA ASN A 41 -24.81 0.31 18.25
C ASN A 41 -25.83 -0.42 17.38
N ASP A 42 -27.07 0.05 17.42
CA ASP A 42 -28.20 -0.51 16.65
C ASP A 42 -27.92 -0.58 15.15
N TYR A 43 -27.19 0.40 14.60
CA TYR A 43 -26.85 0.39 13.18
C TYR A 43 -25.86 -0.72 12.86
N LEU A 44 -24.81 -0.88 13.67
CA LEU A 44 -23.85 -1.98 13.56
C LEU A 44 -24.54 -3.35 13.71
N ALA A 45 -25.45 -3.50 14.68
CA ALA A 45 -26.23 -4.73 14.85
C ALA A 45 -27.09 -5.04 13.62
N LYS A 46 -27.79 -4.05 13.07
CA LYS A 46 -28.58 -4.22 11.84
C LYS A 46 -27.71 -4.61 10.65
N THR A 47 -26.52 -4.01 10.51
CA THR A 47 -25.55 -4.37 9.47
C THR A 47 -25.08 -5.82 9.61
N ALA A 48 -24.80 -6.26 10.84
CA ALA A 48 -24.45 -7.65 11.10
C ALA A 48 -25.58 -8.63 10.75
N ILE A 49 -26.85 -8.26 11.00
CA ILE A 49 -28.01 -9.07 10.62
C ILE A 49 -28.15 -9.15 9.09
N SER A 50 -27.96 -8.02 8.38
CA SER A 50 -28.08 -7.99 6.92
C SER A 50 -26.93 -8.66 6.20
N ASN A 51 -25.73 -8.66 6.79
CA ASN A 51 -24.53 -9.28 6.25
C ASN A 51 -23.75 -10.06 7.34
N PRO A 52 -24.25 -11.23 7.78
CA PRO A 52 -23.63 -12.01 8.86
C PRO A 52 -22.21 -12.46 8.52
N THR A 53 -21.93 -12.72 7.24
CA THR A 53 -20.59 -13.12 6.77
C THR A 53 -19.56 -12.04 7.07
N SER A 54 -19.88 -10.76 6.82
CA SER A 54 -18.95 -9.66 7.16
C SER A 54 -18.66 -9.58 8.66
N ALA A 55 -19.69 -9.77 9.51
CA ALA A 55 -19.53 -9.79 10.95
C ALA A 55 -18.69 -10.98 11.44
N GLN A 56 -18.89 -12.16 10.85
CA GLN A 56 -18.07 -13.35 11.09
C GLN A 56 -16.60 -13.07 10.73
N ASN A 57 -16.34 -12.56 9.53
CA ASN A 57 -14.98 -12.25 9.08
C ASN A 57 -14.29 -11.23 10.00
N ALA A 58 -15.00 -10.16 10.39
CA ALA A 58 -14.45 -9.17 11.32
C ALA A 58 -14.09 -9.79 12.68
N ILE A 59 -14.92 -10.69 13.22
CA ILE A 59 -14.64 -11.41 14.48
C ILE A 59 -13.45 -12.36 14.32
N ILE A 60 -13.36 -13.10 13.22
CA ILE A 60 -12.24 -14.03 12.98
C ILE A 60 -10.92 -13.26 12.82
N ASN A 61 -10.95 -12.12 12.12
CA ASN A 61 -9.75 -11.29 11.92
C ASN A 61 -9.17 -10.77 13.24
N VAL A 62 -9.98 -10.58 14.29
CA VAL A 62 -9.49 -10.25 15.65
C VAL A 62 -8.52 -11.32 16.16
N ALA A 63 -8.89 -12.60 15.99
CA ALA A 63 -8.04 -13.74 16.36
C ALA A 63 -6.82 -13.90 15.43
N ALA A 64 -7.04 -13.79 14.11
CA ALA A 64 -5.98 -13.95 13.11
C ALA A 64 -4.86 -12.92 13.26
N ILE A 65 -5.22 -11.68 13.60
CA ILE A 65 -4.24 -10.60 13.83
C ILE A 65 -3.66 -10.67 15.26
N GLY A 66 -4.44 -11.19 16.21
CA GLY A 66 -4.11 -11.18 17.63
C GLY A 66 -4.27 -9.78 18.23
N ILE A 67 -5.38 -9.11 17.91
CA ILE A 67 -5.76 -7.81 18.49
C ILE A 67 -7.00 -7.99 19.38
N THR A 68 -7.27 -7.06 20.29
CA THR A 68 -8.45 -7.12 21.18
C THR A 68 -9.47 -6.06 20.81
N LEU A 69 -10.76 -6.44 20.91
CA LEU A 69 -11.92 -5.56 20.83
C LEU A 69 -12.22 -4.85 22.16
N ASN A 70 -11.39 -5.02 23.19
CA ASN A 70 -11.58 -4.35 24.48
C ASN A 70 -11.68 -2.81 24.28
N PRO A 71 -12.84 -2.20 24.57
CA PRO A 71 -13.04 -0.77 24.35
C PRO A 71 -12.09 0.12 25.16
N ALA A 72 -11.59 -0.35 26.31
CA ALA A 72 -10.66 0.40 27.14
C ALA A 72 -9.27 0.53 26.49
N SER A 73 -8.83 -0.50 25.75
CA SER A 73 -7.53 -0.52 25.10
C SER A 73 -7.50 0.31 23.81
N LYS A 74 -8.68 0.60 23.23
CA LYS A 74 -8.84 1.44 22.02
C LYS A 74 -8.06 0.94 20.79
N LEU A 75 -7.68 -0.34 20.76
CA LEU A 75 -6.81 -0.90 19.72
C LEU A 75 -7.56 -1.16 18.42
N ALA A 76 -8.74 -1.77 18.48
CA ALA A 76 -9.58 -2.07 17.33
C ALA A 76 -11.07 -1.84 17.62
N TYR A 77 -11.84 -1.68 16.54
CA TYR A 77 -13.27 -1.38 16.58
C TYR A 77 -14.02 -2.18 15.51
N LEU A 78 -15.28 -2.52 15.78
CA LEU A 78 -16.21 -2.98 14.76
C LEU A 78 -17.00 -1.79 14.23
N VAL A 79 -16.91 -1.53 12.94
CA VAL A 79 -17.52 -0.35 12.30
C VAL A 79 -18.40 -0.78 11.13
N PRO A 80 -19.66 -0.32 11.05
CA PRO A 80 -20.48 -0.56 9.87
C PRO A 80 -20.05 0.40 8.75
N ARG A 81 -19.72 -0.13 7.58
CA ARG A 81 -19.27 0.63 6.40
C ARG A 81 -19.77 -0.05 5.13
N ASP A 82 -20.36 0.72 4.23
CA ASP A 82 -20.84 0.26 2.92
C ASP A 82 -21.67 -1.06 2.98
N GLY A 83 -22.51 -1.21 4.02
CA GLY A 83 -23.35 -2.39 4.22
C GLY A 83 -22.66 -3.63 4.83
N SER A 84 -21.40 -3.50 5.24
CA SER A 84 -20.59 -4.57 5.85
C SER A 84 -20.10 -4.17 7.24
N VAL A 85 -19.83 -5.16 8.09
CA VAL A 85 -19.11 -4.97 9.35
C VAL A 85 -17.61 -5.11 9.07
N CYS A 86 -16.85 -4.05 9.35
CA CYS A 86 -15.41 -3.98 9.14
C CYS A 86 -14.67 -3.98 10.48
N LEU A 87 -13.46 -4.55 10.49
CA LEU A 87 -12.55 -4.48 11.63
C LEU A 87 -11.60 -3.29 11.42
N ASP A 88 -11.87 -2.20 12.10
CA ASP A 88 -11.06 -0.99 12.00
C ASP A 88 -9.99 -0.96 13.09
N ILE A 89 -8.71 -0.98 12.68
CA ILE A 89 -7.57 -0.95 13.60
C ILE A 89 -7.11 0.50 13.77
N SER A 90 -6.99 0.92 15.02
CA SER A 90 -6.46 2.25 15.34
C SER A 90 -4.93 2.31 15.14
N TYR A 91 -4.38 3.51 15.09
CA TYR A 91 -2.92 3.67 15.09
C TYR A 91 -2.26 3.11 16.36
N MET A 92 -2.95 3.18 17.50
CA MET A 92 -2.49 2.55 18.75
C MET A 92 -2.47 1.03 18.60
N GLY A 93 -3.49 0.47 17.94
CA GLY A 93 -3.57 -0.95 17.57
C GLY A 93 -2.41 -1.37 16.68
N LEU A 94 -2.08 -0.58 15.65
CA LEU A 94 -0.98 -0.91 14.74
C LEU A 94 0.38 -0.87 15.45
N LEU A 95 0.63 0.15 16.29
CA LEU A 95 1.83 0.23 17.12
C LEU A 95 1.92 -0.93 18.12
N HIS A 96 0.80 -1.25 18.79
CA HIS A 96 0.72 -2.39 19.71
C HIS A 96 1.02 -3.70 19.00
N LEU A 97 0.46 -3.92 17.81
CA LEU A 97 0.70 -5.12 17.01
C LEU A 97 2.17 -5.23 16.63
N ALA A 98 2.76 -4.17 16.09
CA ALA A 98 4.18 -4.15 15.75
C ALA A 98 5.07 -4.41 16.98
N GLN A 99 4.71 -3.90 18.15
CA GLN A 99 5.44 -4.15 19.40
C GLN A 99 5.27 -5.60 19.87
N SER A 100 4.05 -6.12 19.89
CA SER A 100 3.73 -7.49 20.32
C SER A 100 4.33 -8.55 19.39
N ALA A 101 4.44 -8.25 18.09
CA ALA A 101 5.08 -9.10 17.10
C ALA A 101 6.62 -9.01 17.13
N GLY A 102 7.19 -8.11 17.95
CA GLY A 102 8.63 -7.92 18.06
C GLY A 102 9.28 -7.13 16.92
N CYS A 103 8.48 -6.53 16.02
CA CYS A 103 8.99 -5.67 14.93
C CYS A 103 9.67 -4.42 15.47
N ILE A 104 9.12 -3.86 16.55
CA ILE A 104 9.59 -2.64 17.20
C ILE A 104 9.60 -2.84 18.72
N LEU A 105 10.49 -2.15 19.42
CA LEU A 105 10.51 -2.12 20.89
C LEU A 105 9.44 -1.16 21.43
N TRP A 106 9.26 -0.03 20.74
CA TRP A 106 8.21 0.94 21.00
C TRP A 106 8.05 1.84 19.78
N GLY A 107 6.93 2.54 19.71
CA GLY A 107 6.71 3.60 18.73
C GLY A 107 5.84 4.71 19.27
N GLN A 108 6.05 5.92 18.75
CA GLN A 108 5.29 7.10 19.14
C GLN A 108 5.03 7.98 17.94
N CYS A 109 3.80 8.51 17.87
CA CYS A 109 3.45 9.55 16.91
C CYS A 109 3.22 10.86 17.65
N LYS A 110 3.80 11.94 17.15
CA LYS A 110 3.61 13.30 17.68
C LYS A 110 3.29 14.27 16.58
N LEU A 111 2.42 15.22 16.90
CA LEU A 111 2.19 16.40 16.09
C LEU A 111 3.20 17.48 16.47
N VAL A 112 3.66 18.19 15.44
CA VAL A 112 4.56 19.35 15.53
C VAL A 112 3.71 20.59 15.27
N TYR A 113 3.85 21.56 16.15
CA TYR A 113 3.12 22.82 16.14
C TYR A 113 4.07 23.97 15.83
N GLU A 114 3.53 25.11 15.41
CA GLU A 114 4.28 26.27 14.90
C GLU A 114 5.40 26.76 15.84
N ASN A 115 5.19 26.72 17.15
CA ASN A 115 6.17 27.17 18.14
C ASN A 115 7.10 26.05 18.63
N ASP A 116 7.00 24.85 18.08
CA ASP A 116 7.89 23.74 18.42
C ASP A 116 9.20 23.84 17.63
N THR A 117 10.28 23.32 18.19
CA THR A 117 11.53 23.08 17.45
C THR A 117 11.62 21.60 17.10
N TYR A 118 11.43 21.28 15.81
CA TYR A 118 11.59 19.94 15.26
C TYR A 118 12.75 19.88 14.28
N GLU A 119 13.60 18.86 14.41
CA GLU A 119 14.71 18.57 13.49
C GLU A 119 14.84 17.07 13.28
N SER A 120 14.91 16.66 12.01
CA SER A 120 15.22 15.28 11.64
C SER A 120 16.74 15.09 11.68
N ASN A 121 17.22 14.12 12.46
CA ASN A 121 18.65 13.93 12.72
C ASN A 121 19.31 12.91 11.78
N GLY A 122 18.63 12.50 10.72
CA GLY A 122 19.03 11.42 9.81
C GLY A 122 18.17 10.16 9.96
N LEU A 123 18.42 9.18 9.09
CA LEU A 123 17.55 8.01 8.90
C LEU A 123 17.57 7.01 10.05
N ASP A 124 18.67 6.90 10.79
CA ASP A 124 18.92 5.90 11.84
C ASP A 124 18.87 6.49 13.26
N LYS A 125 18.60 7.79 13.38
CA LYS A 125 18.66 8.54 14.64
C LYS A 125 17.28 9.03 15.08
N ALA A 126 17.10 9.10 16.39
CA ALA A 126 15.91 9.71 16.98
C ALA A 126 15.81 11.19 16.57
N PRO A 127 14.62 11.70 16.19
CA PRO A 127 14.46 13.10 15.85
C PRO A 127 14.54 13.99 17.09
N THR A 128 14.95 15.24 16.91
CA THR A 128 14.94 16.25 17.98
C THR A 128 13.59 16.95 17.97
N HIS A 129 12.84 16.87 19.06
CA HIS A 129 11.59 17.63 19.22
C HIS A 129 11.55 18.31 20.58
N LYS A 130 11.73 19.63 20.60
CA LYS A 130 11.70 20.48 21.81
C LYS A 130 10.50 21.41 21.74
N TYR A 131 9.74 21.47 22.82
CA TYR A 131 8.56 22.34 22.93
C TYR A 131 8.25 22.65 24.40
N ASN A 132 7.53 23.73 24.63
CA ASN A 132 7.01 24.04 25.97
C ASN A 132 5.79 23.17 26.26
N ALA A 133 5.93 22.15 27.10
CA ALA A 133 4.89 21.16 27.37
C ALA A 133 3.61 21.74 28.00
N PHE A 134 3.69 22.90 28.65
CA PHE A 134 2.57 23.57 29.29
C PHE A 134 2.30 24.97 28.71
N GLY A 135 2.93 25.31 27.58
CA GLY A 135 2.77 26.59 26.90
C GLY A 135 1.91 26.51 25.65
N GLU A 136 1.62 27.67 25.07
CA GLU A 136 0.93 27.81 23.79
C GLU A 136 1.85 27.39 22.64
N ARG A 137 1.56 26.22 22.06
CA ARG A 137 2.36 25.63 20.96
C ARG A 137 1.98 26.14 19.57
N GLY A 138 0.83 26.81 19.45
CA GLY A 138 0.32 27.32 18.17
C GLY A 138 -0.45 26.26 17.36
N PRO A 139 -0.73 26.50 16.07
CA PRO A 139 -1.37 25.54 15.17
C PRO A 139 -0.43 24.39 14.75
N VAL A 140 -1.00 23.26 14.35
CA VAL A 140 -0.24 22.10 13.82
C VAL A 140 0.36 22.44 12.46
N VAL A 141 1.67 22.17 12.30
CA VAL A 141 2.40 22.34 11.03
C VAL A 141 2.78 21.01 10.37
N GLY A 142 2.69 19.92 11.12
CA GLY A 142 2.93 18.56 10.64
C GLY A 142 2.95 17.55 11.79
N GLY A 143 3.53 16.39 11.53
CA GLY A 143 3.76 15.39 12.55
C GLY A 143 4.74 14.32 12.08
N TYR A 144 5.13 13.46 13.01
CA TYR A 144 6.01 12.34 12.71
C TYR A 144 5.63 11.11 13.53
N CYS A 145 6.01 9.94 13.04
CA CYS A 145 6.01 8.70 13.80
C CYS A 145 7.41 8.14 13.85
N THR A 146 7.92 7.93 15.07
CA THR A 146 9.21 7.29 15.31
C THR A 146 9.00 5.96 15.98
N VAL A 147 9.67 4.92 15.49
CA VAL A 147 9.75 3.62 16.14
C VAL A 147 11.20 3.25 16.42
N LYS A 148 11.43 2.48 17.49
CA LYS A 148 12.75 1.91 17.80
C LYS A 148 12.76 0.44 17.46
N THR A 149 13.68 -0.01 16.61
CA THR A 149 13.80 -1.42 16.25
C THR A 149 14.59 -2.21 17.31
N PRO A 150 14.45 -3.54 17.38
CA PRO A 150 15.30 -4.37 18.23
C PRO A 150 16.80 -4.25 17.91
N GLY A 151 17.15 -3.88 16.66
CA GLY A 151 18.53 -3.63 16.22
C GLY A 151 19.13 -2.34 16.78
N GLY A 152 18.32 -1.45 17.34
CA GLY A 152 18.76 -0.19 17.96
C GLY A 152 18.48 1.05 17.10
N ASP A 153 18.16 0.88 15.83
CA ASP A 153 17.86 1.96 14.89
C ASP A 153 16.52 2.64 15.21
N TYR A 154 16.43 3.91 14.81
CA TYR A 154 15.20 4.69 14.86
C TYR A 154 14.66 4.87 13.45
N LEU A 155 13.46 4.38 13.17
CA LEU A 155 12.78 4.64 11.91
C LEU A 155 11.77 5.75 12.15
N THR A 156 11.98 6.90 11.49
CA THR A 156 11.10 8.06 11.60
C THR A 156 10.48 8.38 10.25
N GLU A 157 9.16 8.53 10.22
CA GLU A 157 8.42 9.03 9.06
C GLU A 157 7.75 10.34 9.43
N GLU A 158 8.06 11.39 8.68
CA GLU A 158 7.44 12.71 8.80
C GLU A 158 6.34 12.93 7.77
N MET A 159 5.32 13.71 8.15
CA MET A 159 4.36 14.29 7.22
C MET A 159 4.10 15.75 7.54
N SER A 160 4.16 16.58 6.52
CA SER A 160 3.74 17.97 6.58
C SER A 160 2.22 18.10 6.70
N LEU A 161 1.74 19.25 7.20
CA LEU A 161 0.31 19.54 7.25
C LEU A 161 -0.37 19.42 5.88
N SER A 162 0.32 19.81 4.80
CA SER A 162 -0.21 19.71 3.44
C SER A 162 -0.42 18.27 3.00
N GLU A 163 0.50 17.35 3.31
CA GLU A 163 0.34 15.92 3.02
C GLU A 163 -0.79 15.28 3.82
N ILE A 164 -0.94 15.65 5.09
CA ILE A 164 -2.04 15.20 5.94
C ILE A 164 -3.37 15.67 5.37
N LYS A 165 -3.48 16.95 5.02
CA LYS A 165 -4.70 17.53 4.40
C LYS A 165 -5.01 16.93 3.03
N ALA A 166 -3.99 16.58 2.24
CA ALA A 166 -4.19 15.88 0.98
C ALA A 166 -4.82 14.48 1.20
N THR A 167 -4.41 13.78 2.26
CA THR A 167 -5.01 12.49 2.65
C THR A 167 -6.44 12.65 3.18
N GLU A 168 -6.69 13.70 3.97
CA GLU A 168 -8.03 14.06 4.43
C GLU A 168 -9.00 14.28 3.26
N ALA A 169 -8.55 15.00 2.22
CA ALA A 169 -9.37 15.35 1.06
C ALA A 169 -9.85 14.13 0.25
N THR A 170 -9.02 13.08 0.17
CA THR A 170 -9.34 11.83 -0.55
C THR A 170 -10.06 10.80 0.32
N SER A 171 -10.14 11.02 1.64
CA SER A 171 -10.77 10.07 2.56
C SER A 171 -12.29 10.00 2.40
N LYS A 172 -12.83 8.77 2.34
CA LYS A 172 -14.27 8.52 2.45
C LYS A 172 -14.86 9.05 3.77
N ALA A 173 -14.02 9.18 4.81
CA ALA A 173 -14.41 9.64 6.14
C ALA A 173 -14.29 11.16 6.35
N LYS A 174 -14.02 11.96 5.29
CA LYS A 174 -13.79 13.43 5.39
C LYS A 174 -14.91 14.21 6.08
N ASN A 175 -16.14 13.70 6.05
CA ASN A 175 -17.29 14.34 6.68
C ASN A 175 -17.60 13.82 8.09
N GLY A 176 -16.80 12.89 8.60
CA GLY A 176 -16.97 12.28 9.93
C GLY A 176 -15.75 12.55 10.83
N PRO A 177 -14.98 11.52 11.23
CA PRO A 177 -13.89 11.63 12.20
C PRO A 177 -12.86 12.74 11.94
N TRP A 178 -12.61 13.11 10.69
CA TRP A 178 -11.72 14.21 10.35
C TRP A 178 -12.18 15.57 10.89
N LYS A 179 -13.49 15.79 11.06
CA LYS A 179 -14.03 17.03 11.63
C LYS A 179 -14.04 17.04 13.16
N THR A 180 -14.31 15.91 13.78
CA THR A 180 -14.48 15.81 15.25
C THR A 180 -13.19 15.43 15.97
N PHE A 181 -12.31 14.66 15.32
CA PHE A 181 -11.10 14.08 15.90
C PHE A 181 -9.91 14.20 14.93
N TRP A 182 -9.71 15.41 14.39
CA TRP A 182 -8.70 15.68 13.37
C TRP A 182 -7.30 15.18 13.77
N GLU A 183 -6.85 15.47 15.00
CA GLU A 183 -5.53 15.07 15.47
C GLU A 183 -5.31 13.55 15.51
N GLU A 184 -6.34 12.78 15.92
CA GLU A 184 -6.26 11.32 15.96
C GLU A 184 -6.24 10.74 14.54
N MET A 185 -6.96 11.35 13.60
CA MET A 185 -6.90 10.98 12.18
C MET A 185 -5.55 11.31 11.55
N ALA A 186 -4.99 12.48 11.85
CA ALA A 186 -3.64 12.85 11.43
C ALA A 186 -2.61 11.84 11.93
N ARG A 187 -2.64 11.46 13.22
CA ARG A 187 -1.77 10.42 13.78
C ARG A 187 -1.96 9.08 13.09
N LYS A 188 -3.21 8.67 12.81
CA LYS A 188 -3.50 7.43 12.07
C LYS A 188 -2.87 7.43 10.69
N THR A 189 -2.99 8.53 9.96
CA THR A 189 -2.38 8.67 8.64
C THR A 189 -0.85 8.56 8.71
N ILE A 190 -0.20 9.26 9.64
CA ILE A 190 1.26 9.23 9.80
C ILE A 190 1.74 7.82 10.17
N VAL A 191 1.09 7.17 11.15
CA VAL A 191 1.48 5.82 11.61
C VAL A 191 1.29 4.78 10.51
N LYS A 192 0.20 4.86 9.73
CA LYS A 192 -0.05 3.95 8.60
C LYS A 192 0.97 4.12 7.48
N ARG A 193 1.44 5.36 7.24
CA ARG A 193 2.54 5.62 6.29
C ARG A 193 3.85 5.05 6.81
N ALA A 194 4.16 5.32 8.09
CA ALA A 194 5.37 4.82 8.75
C ALA A 194 5.45 3.29 8.75
N SER A 195 4.32 2.60 8.93
CA SER A 195 4.29 1.13 9.03
C SER A 195 4.75 0.41 7.77
N LYS A 196 4.80 1.08 6.61
CA LYS A 196 5.35 0.53 5.37
C LYS A 196 6.85 0.24 5.45
N TYR A 197 7.56 0.95 6.33
CA TYR A 197 9.01 0.85 6.50
C TYR A 197 9.43 0.03 7.71
N TRP A 198 8.48 -0.47 8.51
CA TRP A 198 8.80 -1.27 9.69
C TRP A 198 9.23 -2.69 9.28
N PRO A 199 10.03 -3.38 10.11
CA PRO A 199 10.31 -4.80 9.92
C PRO A 199 9.00 -5.59 9.81
N ARG A 200 8.88 -6.40 8.76
CA ARG A 200 7.66 -7.17 8.50
C ARG A 200 7.61 -8.44 9.31
N THR A 201 6.41 -8.76 9.77
CA THR A 201 6.04 -10.06 10.34
C THR A 201 4.68 -10.42 9.78
N GLU A 202 4.39 -11.72 9.69
CA GLU A 202 3.11 -12.21 9.16
C GLU A 202 1.90 -11.58 9.86
N ARG A 203 1.95 -11.41 11.19
CA ARG A 203 0.90 -10.75 11.97
C ARG A 203 0.70 -9.28 11.59
N LEU A 204 1.80 -8.54 11.38
CA LEU A 204 1.72 -7.14 10.98
C LEU A 204 1.23 -6.98 9.54
N ASP A 205 1.70 -7.83 8.63
CA ASP A 205 1.25 -7.84 7.23
C ASP A 205 -0.26 -8.14 7.14
N ASN A 206 -0.75 -9.13 7.89
CA ASN A 206 -2.18 -9.45 7.97
C ASN A 206 -3.00 -8.26 8.52
N ALA A 207 -2.49 -7.57 9.54
CA ALA A 207 -3.15 -6.38 10.08
C ALA A 207 -3.24 -5.25 9.04
N ILE A 208 -2.14 -4.98 8.32
CA ILE A 208 -2.08 -3.96 7.26
C ILE A 208 -3.04 -4.33 6.11
N HIS A 209 -3.13 -5.61 5.76
CA HIS A 209 -4.05 -6.10 4.74
C HIS A 209 -5.51 -5.80 5.10
N VAL A 210 -5.94 -6.18 6.31
CA VAL A 210 -7.31 -5.90 6.80
C VAL A 210 -7.60 -4.40 6.81
N ILE A 211 -6.65 -3.57 7.25
CA ILE A 211 -6.81 -2.11 7.22
C ILE A 211 -6.99 -1.60 5.78
N ASN A 212 -6.25 -2.13 4.81
CA ASN A 212 -6.27 -1.63 3.44
C ASN A 212 -7.52 -2.08 2.67
N GLU A 213 -7.99 -3.32 2.86
CA GLU A 213 -9.23 -3.82 2.27
C GLU A 213 -10.45 -3.05 2.77
N ASP A 214 -10.52 -2.77 4.07
CA ASP A 214 -11.69 -2.15 4.68
C ASP A 214 -11.75 -0.63 4.46
N GLU A 215 -10.62 0.08 4.40
CA GLU A 215 -10.59 1.56 4.39
C GLU A 215 -10.64 2.21 3.00
N GLY A 216 -10.44 1.47 1.91
CA GLY A 216 -10.50 2.01 0.54
C GLY A 216 -9.60 3.23 0.31
N VAL A 217 -8.50 3.33 1.06
CA VAL A 217 -7.44 4.33 0.86
C VAL A 217 -6.55 3.81 -0.25
N HIS A 218 -6.14 4.68 -1.19
CA HIS A 218 -5.28 4.38 -2.34
C HIS A 218 -4.30 3.23 -2.03
N SER A 219 -4.64 2.04 -2.52
CA SER A 219 -3.67 0.98 -2.66
C SER A 219 -2.63 1.49 -3.66
N GLU A 220 -1.35 1.26 -3.36
CA GLU A 220 -0.38 1.25 -4.44
C GLU A 220 -0.90 0.26 -5.48
N PRO A 221 -0.85 0.59 -6.80
CA PRO A 221 -1.31 -0.33 -7.81
C PRO A 221 -0.58 -1.65 -7.61
N VAL A 222 -1.31 -2.66 -7.14
CA VAL A 222 -0.81 -4.03 -7.16
C VAL A 222 -0.65 -4.32 -8.64
N MET A 223 0.59 -4.40 -9.12
CA MET A 223 0.82 -4.90 -10.47
C MET A 223 0.18 -6.28 -10.50
N GLU A 224 -0.82 -6.46 -11.37
CA GLU A 224 -1.40 -7.77 -11.60
C GLU A 224 -0.26 -8.76 -11.81
N HIS A 225 -0.33 -9.90 -11.13
CA HIS A 225 0.65 -10.96 -11.33
C HIS A 225 0.50 -11.47 -12.77
N VAL A 226 1.35 -10.98 -13.66
CA VAL A 226 1.48 -11.49 -15.02
C VAL A 226 2.34 -12.75 -14.93
N PRO A 227 1.83 -13.93 -15.32
CA PRO A 227 2.62 -15.16 -15.34
C PRO A 227 3.91 -14.97 -16.15
N GLU A 228 5.01 -15.55 -15.69
CA GLU A 228 6.32 -15.44 -16.37
C GLU A 228 6.25 -15.87 -17.86
N SER A 229 5.37 -16.83 -18.18
CA SER A 229 5.07 -17.25 -19.55
C SER A 229 4.50 -16.15 -20.43
N GLU A 230 3.64 -15.28 -19.89
CA GLU A 230 3.06 -14.16 -20.64
C GLU A 230 4.08 -13.06 -20.88
N ILE A 231 4.96 -12.79 -19.91
CA ILE A 231 6.08 -11.85 -20.05
C ILE A 231 7.04 -12.33 -21.15
N MET A 232 7.40 -13.61 -21.11
CA MET A 232 8.28 -14.24 -22.10
C MET A 232 7.67 -14.19 -23.50
N ASN A 233 6.38 -14.50 -23.63
CA ASN A 233 5.66 -14.45 -24.90
C ASN A 233 5.58 -13.02 -25.45
N ALA A 234 5.29 -12.03 -24.59
CA ALA A 234 5.25 -10.62 -24.99
C ALA A 234 6.62 -10.10 -25.41
N GLU A 235 7.70 -10.50 -24.73
CA GLU A 235 9.06 -10.14 -25.10
C GLU A 235 9.47 -10.79 -26.44
N ASN A 236 9.11 -12.05 -26.67
CA ASN A 236 9.35 -12.74 -27.94
C ASN A 236 8.56 -12.10 -29.09
N ALA A 237 7.28 -11.77 -28.88
CA ALA A 237 6.46 -11.09 -29.88
C ALA A 237 7.03 -9.72 -30.25
N ARG A 238 7.51 -8.94 -29.27
CA ARG A 238 8.21 -7.68 -29.53
C ARG A 238 9.51 -7.87 -30.31
N LYS A 239 10.29 -8.90 -29.99
CA LYS A 239 11.52 -9.23 -30.73
C LYS A 239 11.21 -9.62 -32.18
N GLU A 240 10.16 -10.40 -32.41
CA GLU A 240 9.69 -10.76 -33.75
C GLU A 240 9.19 -9.54 -34.53
N GLU A 241 8.43 -8.64 -33.90
CA GLU A 241 7.95 -7.42 -34.55
C GLU A 241 9.11 -6.50 -34.98
N VAL A 242 10.10 -6.32 -34.09
CA VAL A 242 11.32 -5.57 -34.39
C VAL A 242 12.10 -6.23 -35.52
N PHE A 243 12.21 -7.57 -35.52
CA PHE A 243 12.88 -8.33 -36.57
C PHE A 243 12.17 -8.19 -37.92
N ASN A 244 10.86 -8.38 -37.97
CA ASN A 244 10.06 -8.25 -39.19
C ASN A 244 10.12 -6.84 -39.77
N LYS A 245 10.05 -5.80 -38.91
CA LYS A 245 10.15 -4.42 -39.34
C LYS A 245 11.54 -4.07 -39.86
N ALA A 246 12.59 -4.58 -39.20
CA ALA A 246 13.96 -4.42 -39.69
C ALA A 246 14.17 -5.11 -41.05
N GLN A 247 13.60 -6.30 -41.26
CA GLN A 247 13.66 -7.00 -42.54
C GLN A 247 12.92 -6.24 -43.65
N SER A 248 11.71 -5.76 -43.38
CA SER A 248 10.95 -4.94 -44.34
C SER A 248 11.67 -3.67 -44.73
N LEU A 249 12.39 -3.03 -43.79
CA LEU A 249 13.23 -1.87 -44.10
C LEU A 249 14.45 -2.25 -44.95
N CYS A 250 15.04 -3.44 -44.77
CA CYS A 250 16.09 -3.96 -45.65
C CYS A 250 15.58 -4.18 -47.07
N GLU A 251 14.42 -4.81 -47.24
CA GLU A 251 13.79 -5.01 -48.55
C GLU A 251 13.48 -3.66 -49.23
N SER A 252 13.03 -2.67 -48.45
CA SER A 252 12.78 -1.30 -48.95
C SER A 252 14.08 -0.59 -49.37
N MET A 253 15.19 -0.83 -48.67
CA MET A 253 16.52 -0.34 -49.07
C MET A 253 16.99 -0.96 -50.38
N GLU A 254 16.79 -2.27 -50.56
CA GLU A 254 17.16 -2.97 -51.80
C GLU A 254 16.33 -2.51 -53.01
N ALA A 255 15.07 -2.14 -52.80
CA ALA A 255 14.18 -1.61 -53.84
C ALA A 255 14.31 -0.09 -54.06
N SER A 256 15.18 0.59 -53.32
CA SER A 256 15.33 2.05 -53.44
C SER A 256 16.04 2.44 -54.74
N GLU A 257 15.40 3.29 -55.54
CA GLU A 257 15.93 3.79 -56.82
C GLU A 257 16.78 5.06 -56.68
N ASN A 258 16.79 5.69 -55.50
CA ASN A 258 17.51 6.94 -55.27
C ASN A 258 18.20 6.96 -53.89
N MET A 259 19.22 7.81 -53.79
CA MET A 259 20.08 7.92 -52.60
C MET A 259 19.37 8.55 -51.38
N GLU A 260 18.33 9.34 -51.59
CA GLU A 260 17.56 9.97 -50.49
C GLU A 260 16.71 8.93 -49.75
N ASP A 261 15.98 8.10 -50.47
CA ASP A 261 15.13 7.04 -49.92
C ASP A 261 15.97 5.96 -49.24
N LEU A 262 17.10 5.57 -49.86
CA LEU A 262 18.03 4.62 -49.26
C LEU A 262 18.55 5.12 -47.89
N LYS A 263 18.97 6.39 -47.81
CA LYS A 263 19.43 7.00 -46.54
C LYS A 263 18.31 7.09 -45.50
N ARG A 264 17.07 7.33 -45.94
CA ARG A 264 15.89 7.39 -45.07
C ARG A 264 15.60 6.02 -44.43
N TYR A 265 15.47 4.97 -45.24
CA TYR A 265 15.20 3.62 -44.74
C TYR A 265 16.34 3.09 -43.88
N PHE A 266 17.59 3.35 -44.26
CA PHE A 266 18.75 2.99 -43.45
C PHE A 266 18.73 3.67 -42.08
N LYS A 267 18.43 4.97 -42.03
CA LYS A 267 18.35 5.70 -40.76
C LYS A 267 17.27 5.10 -39.84
N GLU A 268 16.12 4.73 -40.39
CA GLU A 268 15.04 4.10 -39.64
C GLU A 268 15.45 2.70 -39.12
N ALA A 269 16.03 1.86 -39.98
CA ALA A 269 16.48 0.51 -39.62
C ALA A 269 17.64 0.54 -38.60
N PHE A 270 18.58 1.48 -38.74
CA PHE A 270 19.73 1.64 -37.86
C PHE A 270 19.31 2.11 -36.46
N LEU A 271 18.32 2.99 -36.36
CA LEU A 271 17.76 3.42 -35.07
C LEU A 271 16.98 2.28 -34.41
N LEU A 272 16.19 1.53 -35.19
CA LEU A 272 15.38 0.41 -34.72
C LEU A 272 16.22 -0.73 -34.14
N THR A 273 17.42 -0.97 -34.69
CA THR A 273 18.28 -2.13 -34.33
C THR A 273 19.49 -1.77 -33.49
N ARG A 274 19.54 -0.57 -32.92
CA ARG A 274 20.69 -0.08 -32.14
C ARG A 274 21.04 -1.02 -30.99
N GLY A 275 22.27 -1.55 -31.00
CA GLY A 275 22.76 -2.46 -29.96
C GLY A 275 22.33 -3.93 -30.13
N MET A 276 21.66 -4.26 -31.24
CA MET A 276 21.32 -5.63 -31.61
C MET A 276 22.36 -6.19 -32.60
N LYS A 277 22.51 -7.52 -32.64
CA LYS A 277 23.35 -8.20 -33.66
C LYS A 277 22.89 -7.90 -35.09
N LEU A 278 21.58 -7.66 -35.28
CA LEU A 278 20.97 -7.36 -36.58
C LEU A 278 21.48 -6.05 -37.21
N GLN A 279 22.05 -5.15 -36.41
CA GLN A 279 22.58 -3.87 -36.87
C GLN A 279 23.70 -4.02 -37.89
N GLN A 280 24.56 -5.04 -37.74
CA GLN A 280 25.64 -5.33 -38.68
C GLN A 280 25.10 -5.70 -40.07
N ASN A 281 24.00 -6.46 -40.11
CA ASN A 281 23.35 -6.85 -41.36
C ASN A 281 22.75 -5.63 -42.08
N ILE A 282 22.10 -4.72 -41.34
CA ILE A 282 21.53 -3.49 -41.89
C ILE A 282 22.61 -2.57 -42.50
N GLN A 283 23.77 -2.48 -41.85
CA GLN A 283 24.90 -1.72 -42.38
C GLN A 283 25.49 -2.35 -43.64
N ALA A 284 25.56 -3.68 -43.71
CA ALA A 284 26.02 -4.40 -44.90
C ALA A 284 25.07 -4.19 -46.10
N VAL A 285 23.75 -4.33 -45.88
CA VAL A 285 22.72 -4.10 -46.91
C VAL A 285 22.80 -2.66 -47.45
N TYR A 286 22.92 -1.66 -46.57
CA TYR A 286 23.09 -0.28 -47.00
C TYR A 286 24.35 -0.05 -47.83
N ALA A 287 25.49 -0.66 -47.45
CA ALA A 287 26.74 -0.53 -48.19
C ALA A 287 26.60 -1.10 -49.62
N GLU A 288 25.98 -2.27 -49.76
CA GLU A 288 25.76 -2.91 -51.06
C GLU A 288 24.79 -2.11 -51.95
N CYS A 289 23.67 -1.63 -51.40
CA CYS A 289 22.71 -0.82 -52.14
C CYS A 289 23.32 0.54 -52.55
N LYS A 290 24.14 1.14 -51.68
CA LYS A 290 24.83 2.39 -51.96
C LYS A 290 25.81 2.24 -53.14
N GLU A 291 26.62 1.17 -53.16
CA GLU A 291 27.54 0.90 -54.27
C GLU A 291 26.79 0.72 -55.60
N LYS A 292 25.65 0.00 -55.59
CA LYS A 292 24.83 -0.19 -56.79
C LYS A 292 24.27 1.11 -57.36
N LEU A 293 23.82 2.03 -56.50
CA LEU A 293 23.29 3.34 -56.91
C LEU A 293 24.40 4.29 -57.38
N GLU A 294 25.57 4.28 -56.74
CA GLU A 294 26.72 5.11 -57.17
C GLU A 294 27.29 4.67 -58.53
N VAL A 295 27.18 3.37 -58.88
CA VAL A 295 27.59 2.85 -60.20
C VAL A 295 26.57 3.15 -61.31
N THR A 296 25.30 3.35 -60.96
CA THR A 296 24.24 3.67 -61.95
C THR A 296 24.08 5.17 -62.23
N GLU A 297 24.61 6.04 -61.35
CA GLU A 297 24.68 7.50 -61.55
C GLU A 297 25.96 7.99 -62.27
N ALA A 298 26.93 7.10 -62.54
CA ALA A 298 28.21 7.39 -63.21
C ALA A 298 28.21 7.03 -64.71
#